data_AF-A0A0T7SBU4-F1
#
_entry.id   AF-A0A0T7SBU4-F1
#
_cell.length_a   1.000
_cell.length_b   1.000
_cell.length_c   1.000
_cell.angle_alpha   90.00
_cell.angle_beta   90.00
_cell.angle_gamma   90.00
#
_symmetry.space_group_name_H-M   'P 1'
#
loop_
_entity.id
_entity.type
_entity.pdbx_description
1 polymer ?
#
loop_
_entity_poly.entity_id
_entity_poly.type
_entity_poly.pdbx_seq_one_letter_code
_entity_poly.pdbx_strand_id
1 'polypeptide(L)'
;MNKKLFIDPSGTGTTGICIVGSEITFLKCENKDWKEHFKKILELVKEYSFDTVVYEINNYVGPVNRGRDIINLLKLFAAIDTLAYYFPGLKVNTVSAKQTQQMKEQIRNKEKGIAGLNYQRGKAWTYQDKNISVHEVDAFLVYWIWKGNNYDTNK
;
A
#
# COMPACT_ATOMS: atom_id res chain seq x y z
N MET A 1 4.66 -19.13 -6.88
CA MET A 1 3.76 -17.97 -7.10
C MET A 1 4.62 -16.72 -7.00
N ASN A 2 4.59 -15.83 -8.00
CA ASN A 2 5.39 -14.60 -7.95
C ASN A 2 4.84 -13.67 -6.87
N LYS A 3 5.73 -13.19 -6.01
CA LYS A 3 5.38 -12.29 -4.91
C LYS A 3 4.99 -10.92 -5.48
N LYS A 4 4.05 -10.25 -4.81
CA LYS A 4 3.59 -8.89 -5.13
C LYS A 4 3.71 -7.98 -3.91
N LEU A 5 4.03 -6.72 -4.16
CA LEU A 5 4.22 -5.70 -3.12
C LEU A 5 3.11 -4.65 -3.20
N PHE A 6 2.46 -4.38 -2.08
CA PHE A 6 1.40 -3.39 -1.94
C PHE A 6 1.76 -2.39 -0.84
N ILE A 7 1.56 -1.09 -1.11
CA ILE A 7 2.14 -0.02 -0.29
C ILE A 7 1.09 1.06 0.01
N ASP A 8 0.99 1.45 1.28
CA ASP A 8 0.41 2.71 1.77
C ASP A 8 1.56 3.69 2.07
N PRO A 9 1.96 4.52 1.10
CA PRO A 9 3.11 5.42 1.25
C PRO A 9 2.77 6.68 2.06
N SER A 10 3.68 7.07 2.96
CA SER A 10 3.56 8.30 3.76
C SER A 10 4.68 9.32 3.46
N GLY A 11 5.93 8.87 3.32
CA GLY A 11 7.07 9.75 3.06
C GLY A 11 7.59 10.55 4.27
N THR A 12 6.82 10.73 5.35
CA THR A 12 7.28 11.40 6.59
C THR A 12 6.73 10.83 7.90
N GLY A 13 5.87 9.82 7.84
CA GLY A 13 5.32 9.11 9.00
C GLY A 13 5.52 7.61 8.87
N THR A 14 4.43 6.88 8.66
CA THR A 14 4.44 5.42 8.56
C THR A 14 4.05 4.99 7.17
N THR A 15 4.92 4.25 6.48
CA THR A 15 4.56 3.55 5.26
C THR A 15 4.15 2.13 5.61
N GLY A 16 2.90 1.77 5.31
CA GLY A 16 2.40 0.41 5.41
C GLY A 16 2.82 -0.42 4.21
N ILE A 17 3.18 -1.67 4.44
CA ILE A 17 3.64 -2.60 3.41
C ILE A 17 2.91 -3.94 3.60
N CYS A 18 2.39 -4.47 2.49
CA CYS A 18 1.81 -5.80 2.40
C CYS A 18 2.49 -6.58 1.27
N ILE A 19 3.07 -7.73 1.60
CA ILE A 19 3.65 -8.66 0.63
C ILE A 19 2.68 -9.83 0.48
N VAL A 20 2.28 -10.12 -0.76
CA VAL A 20 1.41 -11.25 -1.08
C VAL A 20 2.21 -12.30 -1.85
N GLY A 21 2.39 -13.47 -1.24
CA GLY A 21 3.05 -14.64 -1.83
C GLY A 21 2.30 -15.93 -1.50
N SER A 22 3.02 -16.96 -1.04
CA SER A 22 2.41 -18.14 -0.41
C SER A 22 1.66 -17.78 0.87
N GLU A 23 2.15 -16.77 1.58
CA GLU A 23 1.54 -16.17 2.76
C GLU A 23 1.48 -14.64 2.59
N ILE A 24 0.65 -14.00 3.41
CA ILE A 24 0.59 -12.54 3.49
C ILE A 24 1.52 -12.08 4.62
N THR A 25 2.42 -11.15 4.32
CA THR A 25 3.34 -10.55 5.29
C THR A 25 3.09 -9.05 5.38
N PHE A 26 2.94 -8.56 6.62
CA PHE A 26 2.84 -7.13 6.90
C PHE A 26 4.17 -6.59 7.42
N LEU A 27 4.55 -5.42 6.91
CA LEU A 27 5.71 -4.68 7.34
C LEU A 27 5.32 -3.20 7.43
N LYS A 28 6.14 -2.42 8.14
CA LYS A 28 6.03 -0.97 8.17
C LYS A 28 7.40 -0.30 8.18
N CYS A 29 7.46 0.92 7.68
CA CYS A 29 8.61 1.80 7.78
C CYS A 29 8.17 3.11 8.45
N GLU A 30 8.74 3.40 9.62
CA GLU A 30 8.47 4.62 10.39
C GLU A 30 9.69 5.53 10.32
N ASN A 31 9.63 6.58 9.51
CA ASN A 31 10.73 7.52 9.35
C ASN A 31 10.22 8.92 8.94
N LYS A 32 11.01 9.96 9.20
CA LYS A 32 10.69 11.33 8.77
C LYS A 32 11.30 11.68 7.41
N ASP A 33 12.27 10.89 6.94
CA ASP A 33 12.92 11.06 5.64
C ASP A 33 12.38 10.05 4.62
N TRP A 34 11.72 10.57 3.59
CA TRP A 34 11.18 9.78 2.48
C TRP A 34 12.22 8.86 1.82
N LYS A 35 13.51 9.22 1.87
CA LYS A 35 14.59 8.39 1.33
C LYS A 35 14.71 7.06 2.06
N GLU A 36 14.50 7.03 3.37
CA GLU A 36 14.53 5.79 4.15
C GLU A 36 13.35 4.89 3.82
N HIS A 37 12.17 5.47 3.57
CA HIS A 37 11.02 4.73 3.05
C HIS A 37 11.33 4.11 1.69
N PHE A 38 11.87 4.90 0.75
CA PHE A 38 12.25 4.39 -0.56
C PHE A 38 13.34 3.33 -0.48
N LYS A 39 14.35 3.52 0.36
CA LYS A 39 15.42 2.55 0.60
C LYS A 39 14.85 1.21 1.06
N LYS A 40 13.93 1.23 2.03
CA LYS A 40 13.25 0.01 2.49
C LYS A 40 12.49 -0.69 1.36
N ILE A 41 11.76 0.06 0.54
CA ILE A 41 11.03 -0.49 -0.61
C ILE A 41 12.02 -1.11 -1.63
N LEU A 42 13.10 -0.40 -1.94
CA LEU A 42 14.13 -0.86 -2.87
C LEU A 42 14.83 -2.14 -2.39
N GLU A 43 15.13 -2.23 -1.09
CA GLU A 43 15.68 -3.44 -0.46
C GLU A 43 14.73 -4.63 -0.64
N LEU A 44 13.44 -4.45 -0.38
CA LEU A 44 12.43 -5.50 -0.58
C LEU A 44 12.33 -5.92 -2.05
N VAL A 45 12.35 -4.98 -2.98
CA VAL A 45 12.28 -5.27 -4.43
C VAL A 45 13.48 -6.11 -4.86
N LYS A 46 14.68 -5.79 -4.38
CA LYS A 46 15.90 -6.57 -4.64
C LYS A 46 15.86 -7.96 -4.00
N GLU A 47 15.39 -8.05 -2.76
CA GLU A 47 15.36 -9.30 -2.00
C GLU A 47 14.35 -10.30 -2.58
N TYR A 48 13.15 -9.83 -2.97
CA TYR A 48 12.04 -10.72 -3.31
C TYR A 48 11.75 -10.84 -4.80
N SER A 49 12.40 -10.04 -5.65
CA SER A 49 12.21 -10.06 -7.11
C SER A 49 10.73 -10.04 -7.50
N PHE A 50 9.99 -9.05 -7.00
CA PHE A 50 8.56 -8.90 -7.25
C PHE A 50 8.26 -8.75 -8.75
N ASP A 51 7.13 -9.29 -9.20
CA ASP A 51 6.64 -9.04 -10.57
C ASP A 51 5.73 -7.80 -10.64
N THR A 52 5.19 -7.37 -9.50
CA THR A 52 4.30 -6.22 -9.39
C THR A 52 4.50 -5.49 -8.07
N VAL A 53 4.62 -4.16 -8.17
CA VAL A 53 4.51 -3.20 -7.08
C VAL A 53 3.25 -2.38 -7.34
N VAL A 54 2.42 -2.21 -6.31
CA VAL A 54 1.23 -1.35 -6.35
C VAL A 54 1.25 -0.44 -5.15
N TYR A 55 1.04 0.86 -5.34
CA TYR A 55 0.98 1.80 -4.22
C TYR A 55 -0.25 2.68 -4.29
N GLU A 56 -0.70 3.12 -3.12
CA GLU A 56 -1.77 4.11 -3.02
C GLU A 56 -1.28 5.49 -3.47
N ILE A 57 -2.08 6.17 -4.30
CA ILE A 57 -1.87 7.56 -4.68
C ILE A 57 -3.04 8.44 -4.23
N ASN A 58 -2.69 9.61 -3.72
CA ASN A 58 -3.62 10.67 -3.39
C ASN A 58 -3.67 11.74 -4.50
N ASN A 59 -4.86 12.22 -4.86
CA ASN A 59 -5.04 13.32 -5.81
C ASN A 59 -4.94 14.71 -5.13
N TYR A 60 -4.03 14.90 -4.17
CA TYR A 60 -3.89 16.17 -3.47
C TYR A 60 -2.97 17.14 -4.22
N VAL A 61 -3.48 17.75 -5.30
CA VAL A 61 -2.86 18.94 -5.88
C VAL A 61 -3.81 20.12 -5.68
N GLY A 62 -3.91 20.57 -4.42
CA GLY A 62 -4.64 21.77 -4.03
C GLY A 62 -3.70 22.83 -3.44
N PRO A 63 -4.00 24.14 -3.58
CA PRO A 63 -3.12 25.23 -3.10
C PRO A 63 -2.87 25.21 -1.58
N VAL A 64 -3.73 24.55 -0.80
CA VAL A 64 -3.64 24.46 0.67
C VAL A 64 -2.63 23.40 1.15
N ASN A 65 -2.27 22.44 0.29
CA ASN A 65 -1.46 21.28 0.66
C ASN A 65 -0.07 21.33 0.03
N ARG A 66 0.68 22.44 0.19
CA ARG A 66 2.07 22.57 -0.33
C ARG A 66 3.14 22.40 0.77
N GLY A 67 2.81 21.71 1.85
CA GLY A 67 3.72 21.47 2.98
C GLY A 67 4.87 20.49 2.66
N ARG A 68 5.87 20.44 3.54
CA ARG A 68 7.01 19.53 3.43
C ARG A 68 6.60 18.06 3.27
N ASP A 69 5.57 17.64 3.99
CA ASP A 69 5.11 16.24 3.98
C ASP A 69 4.59 15.81 2.60
N ILE A 70 3.83 16.66 1.91
CA ILE A 70 3.35 16.32 0.58
C ILE A 70 4.48 16.30 -0.45
N ILE A 71 5.48 17.18 -0.32
CA ILE A 71 6.64 17.21 -1.22
C ILE A 71 7.43 15.90 -1.05
N ASN A 72 7.59 15.45 0.18
CA ASN A 72 8.26 14.20 0.50
C ASN A 72 7.47 12.98 -0.01
N LEU A 73 6.15 12.99 0.11
CA LEU A 73 5.28 11.96 -0.46
C LEU A 73 5.36 11.92 -1.99
N LEU A 74 5.33 13.08 -2.67
CA LEU A 74 5.48 13.16 -4.13
C LEU A 74 6.85 12.67 -4.61
N LYS A 75 7.92 12.99 -3.87
CA LYS A 75 9.27 12.44 -4.14
C LYS A 75 9.28 10.93 -3.98
N LEU A 76 8.61 10.39 -2.97
CA LEU A 76 8.48 8.95 -2.77
C LEU A 76 7.70 8.29 -3.91
N PHE A 77 6.59 8.87 -4.37
CA PHE A 77 5.86 8.37 -5.55
C PHE A 77 6.75 8.28 -6.77
N ALA A 78 7.42 9.39 -7.12
CA ALA A 78 8.31 9.42 -8.28
C ALA A 78 9.43 8.38 -8.15
N ALA A 79 10.01 8.21 -6.96
CA ALA A 79 11.03 7.21 -6.72
C ALA A 79 10.50 5.77 -6.90
N ILE A 80 9.29 5.47 -6.41
CA ILE A 80 8.65 4.16 -6.61
C ILE A 80 8.40 3.91 -8.10
N ASP A 81 7.92 4.91 -8.86
CA ASP A 81 7.71 4.79 -10.31
C ASP A 81 9.00 4.45 -11.07
N THR A 82 10.15 4.94 -10.60
CA THR A 82 11.44 4.62 -11.24
C THR A 82 11.80 3.13 -11.18
N LEU A 83 11.22 2.35 -10.26
CA LEU A 83 11.54 0.93 -10.11
C LEU A 83 11.26 0.12 -11.38
N ALA A 84 10.20 0.45 -12.14
CA ALA A 84 9.90 -0.24 -13.40
C ALA A 84 11.01 -0.10 -14.44
N TYR A 85 11.80 0.98 -14.38
CA TYR A 85 12.94 1.21 -15.27
C TYR A 85 14.21 0.51 -14.79
N TYR A 86 14.42 0.42 -13.47
CA TYR A 86 15.59 -0.23 -12.89
C TYR A 86 15.50 -1.76 -12.86
N PHE A 87 14.28 -2.31 -12.83
CA PHE A 87 14.03 -3.74 -12.73
C PHE A 87 13.21 -4.22 -13.94
N PRO A 88 13.87 -4.70 -15.02
CA PRO A 88 13.17 -5.18 -16.21
C PRO A 88 12.11 -6.23 -15.87
N GLY A 89 10.89 -6.03 -16.36
CA GLY A 89 9.75 -6.92 -16.11
C GLY A 89 8.94 -6.60 -14.85
N LEU A 90 9.40 -5.69 -13.99
CA LEU A 90 8.62 -5.21 -12.85
C LEU A 90 7.52 -4.25 -13.31
N LYS A 91 6.27 -4.54 -12.97
CA LYS A 91 5.14 -3.62 -13.17
C LYS A 91 4.94 -2.74 -11.95
N VAL A 92 4.84 -1.43 -12.14
CA VAL A 92 4.44 -0.48 -11.10
C VAL A 92 3.05 0.04 -11.45
N ASN A 93 2.11 -0.05 -10.50
CA ASN A 93 0.74 0.41 -10.67
C ASN A 93 0.30 1.26 -9.47
N THR A 94 -0.81 1.97 -9.63
CA THR A 94 -1.39 2.79 -8.57
C THR A 94 -2.85 2.42 -8.27
N VAL A 95 -3.26 2.62 -7.02
CA VAL A 95 -4.66 2.61 -6.59
C VAL A 95 -5.00 3.97 -5.97
N SER A 96 -6.22 4.46 -6.18
CA SER A 96 -6.63 5.73 -5.57
C SER A 96 -6.91 5.55 -4.08
N ALA A 97 -6.38 6.46 -3.25
CA ALA A 97 -6.67 6.51 -1.82
C ALA A 97 -8.17 6.71 -1.50
N LYS A 98 -8.94 7.27 -2.45
CA LYS A 98 -10.39 7.34 -2.29
C LYS A 98 -11.01 5.94 -2.24
N GLN A 99 -10.49 5.00 -3.03
CA GLN A 99 -11.01 3.63 -3.09
C GLN A 99 -10.67 2.85 -1.82
N THR A 100 -9.45 3.01 -1.28
CA THR A 100 -9.04 2.40 -0.01
C THR A 100 -9.86 2.96 1.15
N GLN A 101 -10.06 4.28 1.21
CA GLN A 101 -10.92 4.91 2.21
C GLN A 101 -12.36 4.35 2.16
N GLN A 102 -12.97 4.33 0.97
CA GLN A 102 -14.33 3.79 0.78
C GLN A 102 -14.42 2.33 1.21
N MET A 103 -13.45 1.50 0.81
CA MET A 103 -13.42 0.09 1.20
C MET A 103 -13.27 -0.08 2.72
N LYS A 104 -12.43 0.74 3.36
CA LYS A 104 -12.24 0.73 4.81
C LYS A 104 -13.53 1.08 5.54
N GLU A 105 -14.27 2.08 5.05
CA GLU A 105 -15.58 2.47 5.60
C GLU A 105 -16.62 1.34 5.46
N GLN A 106 -16.70 0.71 4.29
CA GLN A 106 -17.58 -0.46 4.07
C GLN A 106 -17.27 -1.61 5.04
N ILE A 107 -15.99 -1.88 5.31
CA ILE A 107 -15.59 -2.92 6.28
C ILE A 107 -15.97 -2.52 7.70
N ARG A 108 -15.76 -1.26 8.09
CA ARG A 108 -16.15 -0.74 9.41
C ARG A 108 -17.66 -0.82 9.64
N ASN A 109 -18.45 -0.59 8.60
CA ASN A 109 -19.90 -0.68 8.61
C ASN A 109 -20.43 -2.12 8.44
N LYS A 110 -19.55 -3.11 8.26
CA LYS A 110 -19.89 -4.52 7.98
C LYS A 110 -20.65 -4.74 6.67
N GLU A 111 -20.56 -3.80 5.73
CA GLU A 111 -21.11 -3.90 4.38
C GLU A 111 -20.24 -4.79 3.47
N LYS A 112 -18.94 -4.90 3.80
CA LYS A 112 -17.97 -5.72 3.07
C LYS A 112 -17.10 -6.53 4.02
N GLY A 113 -16.87 -7.79 3.69
CA GLY A 113 -15.97 -8.69 4.42
C GLY A 113 -14.72 -9.02 3.60
N ILE A 114 -13.57 -9.09 4.27
CA ILE A 114 -12.31 -9.58 3.69
C ILE A 114 -11.84 -10.76 4.54
N ALA A 115 -11.58 -11.91 3.89
CA ALA A 115 -11.15 -13.11 4.59
C ALA A 115 -9.90 -12.85 5.45
N GLY A 116 -9.98 -13.22 6.72
CA GLY A 116 -8.94 -13.04 7.71
C GLY A 116 -8.87 -11.65 8.33
N LEU A 117 -9.46 -10.60 7.73
CA LEU A 117 -9.43 -9.22 8.24
C LEU A 117 -10.67 -8.93 9.09
N ASN A 118 -10.45 -8.48 10.32
CA ASN A 118 -11.53 -8.14 11.24
C ASN A 118 -11.33 -6.74 11.82
N TYR A 119 -12.46 -6.05 12.02
CA TYR A 119 -12.54 -4.80 12.75
C TYR A 119 -13.69 -4.84 13.75
N GLN A 120 -13.43 -4.38 14.97
CA GLN A 120 -14.46 -4.10 15.97
C GLN A 120 -14.32 -2.64 16.40
N ARG A 121 -15.45 -1.92 16.47
CA ARG A 121 -15.46 -0.50 16.86
C ARG A 121 -14.80 -0.33 18.22
N GLY A 122 -13.83 0.59 18.30
CA GLY A 122 -13.05 0.84 19.51
C GLY A 122 -11.92 -0.16 19.78
N LYS A 123 -11.68 -1.13 18.87
CA LYS A 123 -10.55 -2.07 18.94
C LYS A 123 -9.61 -1.91 17.75
N ALA A 124 -8.43 -2.51 17.87
CA ALA A 124 -7.47 -2.63 16.79
C ALA A 124 -7.99 -3.50 15.64
N TRP A 125 -7.40 -3.32 14.46
CA TRP A 125 -7.60 -4.23 13.34
C TRP A 125 -6.84 -5.52 13.58
N THR A 126 -7.41 -6.64 13.17
CA THR A 126 -6.71 -7.93 13.19
C THR A 126 -6.73 -8.59 11.82
N TYR A 127 -5.63 -9.27 11.50
CA TYR A 127 -5.54 -10.20 10.38
C TYR A 127 -5.10 -11.56 10.90
N GLN A 128 -5.89 -12.61 10.65
CA GLN A 128 -5.65 -13.96 11.19
C GLN A 128 -5.34 -13.92 12.70
N ASP A 129 -6.21 -13.22 13.44
CA ASP A 129 -6.13 -13.03 14.90
C ASP A 129 -4.89 -12.26 15.43
N LYS A 130 -4.04 -11.73 14.53
CA LYS A 130 -2.91 -10.86 14.89
C LYS A 130 -3.26 -9.39 14.68
N ASN A 131 -2.90 -8.54 15.62
CA ASN A 131 -3.06 -7.09 15.48
C ASN A 131 -2.22 -6.57 14.31
N ILE A 132 -2.82 -5.71 13.49
CA ILE A 132 -2.15 -4.95 12.44
C ILE A 132 -2.49 -3.47 12.56
N SER A 133 -1.56 -2.61 12.19
CA SER A 133 -1.73 -1.16 12.18
C SER A 133 -2.66 -0.70 11.05
N VAL A 134 -3.19 0.52 11.16
CA VAL A 134 -4.06 1.09 10.12
C VAL A 134 -3.33 1.22 8.77
N HIS A 135 -2.02 1.48 8.77
CA HIS A 135 -1.22 1.59 7.56
C HIS A 135 -1.01 0.22 6.89
N GLU A 136 -0.82 -0.84 7.67
CA GLU A 136 -0.77 -2.21 7.15
C GLU A 136 -2.13 -2.63 6.58
N VAL A 137 -3.23 -2.20 7.21
CA VAL A 137 -4.57 -2.37 6.64
C VAL A 137 -4.67 -1.63 5.31
N ASP A 138 -4.25 -0.37 5.22
CA ASP A 138 -4.30 0.40 3.96
C ASP A 138 -3.53 -0.28 2.84
N ALA A 139 -2.30 -0.72 3.10
CA ALA A 139 -1.52 -1.51 2.16
C ALA A 139 -2.23 -2.82 1.75
N PHE A 140 -2.96 -3.46 2.68
CA PHE A 140 -3.77 -4.64 2.36
C PHE A 140 -4.99 -4.32 1.48
N LEU A 141 -5.63 -3.17 1.70
CA LEU A 141 -6.75 -2.73 0.88
C LEU A 141 -6.31 -2.38 -0.54
N VAL A 142 -5.11 -1.83 -0.73
CA VAL A 142 -4.50 -1.64 -2.06
C VAL A 142 -4.44 -2.96 -2.81
N TYR A 143 -4.05 -4.07 -2.15
CA TYR A 143 -4.10 -5.41 -2.75
C TYR A 143 -5.51 -5.81 -3.19
N TRP A 144 -6.51 -5.67 -2.31
CA TRP A 144 -7.87 -6.10 -2.63
C TRP A 144 -8.52 -5.29 -3.75
N ILE A 145 -8.24 -3.99 -3.82
CA ILE A 145 -8.72 -3.13 -4.91
C ILE A 145 -8.05 -3.50 -6.22
N TRP A 146 -6.71 -3.58 -6.22
CA TRP A 146 -5.96 -3.96 -7.42
C TRP A 146 -6.39 -5.34 -7.91
N LYS A 147 -6.58 -6.31 -7.01
CA LYS A 147 -7.06 -7.64 -7.33
C LYS A 147 -8.43 -7.56 -8.01
N GLY A 148 -9.41 -6.86 -7.42
CA GLY A 148 -10.75 -6.71 -7.99
C GLY A 148 -10.74 -6.12 -9.40
N ASN A 149 -9.99 -5.02 -9.60
CA ASN A 149 -9.89 -4.35 -10.90
C ASN A 149 -9.30 -5.25 -12.00
N ASN A 150 -8.41 -6.18 -11.66
CA ASN A 150 -7.81 -7.10 -12.63
C ASN A 150 -8.64 -8.38 -12.90
N TYR A 151 -9.63 -8.69 -12.05
CA TYR A 151 -10.59 -9.74 -12.35
C TYR A 151 -11.71 -9.26 -13.29
N ASP A 152 -12.08 -7.98 -13.21
CA ASP A 152 -13.12 -7.41 -14.07
C ASP A 152 -12.65 -7.11 -15.50
N THR A 153 -11.34 -7.02 -15.77
CA THR A 153 -10.78 -6.82 -17.12
C THR A 153 -10.64 -8.11 -17.95
N ASN A 154 -10.97 -9.27 -17.37
CA ASN A 154 -10.93 -10.59 -18.03
C ASN A 154 -12.34 -11.18 -18.29
N LYS A 155 -13.38 -10.33 -18.32
CA LYS A 155 -14.73 -10.64 -18.82
C LYS A 155 -15.02 -9.80 -20.05
#